data_AF-A0A3M0YEK0-F1
#
_entry.id   AF-A0A3M0YEK0-F1
#
_cell.length_a   1.000
_cell.length_b   1.000
_cell.length_c   1.000
_cell.angle_alpha   90.00
_cell.angle_beta   90.00
_cell.angle_gamma   90.00
#
_symmetry.space_group_name_H-M   'P 1'
#
loop_
_entity.id
_entity.type
_entity.pdbx_description
1 polymer ?
#
loop_
_entity_poly.entity_id
_entity_poly.type
_entity_poly.pdbx_seq_one_letter_code
_entity_poly.pdbx_strand_id
1 'polypeptide(L)' 'MVEEGLLEAPPGSAPEAWQFTGEHLRRLLTALRLQRELEINLESAALVLDLLEELQTLRARLRALES' A
#
# COMPACT_ATOMS: atom_id res chain seq x y z
N MET A 1 -7.17 -6.11 6.24
CA MET A 1 -6.26 -4.97 5.97
C MET A 1 -4.85 -5.25 6.49
N VAL A 2 -4.64 -5.54 7.78
CA VAL A 2 -3.36 -6.13 8.24
C VAL A 2 -3.30 -7.63 7.87
N GLU A 3 -4.36 -8.39 8.12
CA GLU A 3 -4.45 -9.81 7.72
C GLU A 3 -4.49 -10.03 6.20
N GLU A 4 -4.67 -8.96 5.43
CA GLU A 4 -4.83 -9.00 3.97
C GLU A 4 -3.55 -8.50 3.27
N GLY A 5 -2.44 -8.38 4.03
CA GLY A 5 -1.14 -7.93 3.52
C GLY A 5 -1.04 -6.43 3.16
N LEU A 6 -2.16 -5.70 3.16
CA LEU A 6 -2.19 -4.29 2.77
C LEU A 6 -1.44 -3.36 3.74
N LEU A 7 -1.37 -3.74 5.02
CA LEU A 7 -0.62 -3.04 6.05
C LEU A 7 0.27 -4.03 6.79
N GLU A 8 1.54 -3.69 6.96
CA GLU A 8 2.40 -4.42 7.88
C GLU A 8 1.86 -4.30 9.31
N ALA A 9 1.91 -5.41 10.07
CA ALA A 9 1.50 -5.39 11.47
C ALA A 9 2.48 -4.50 12.25
N PRO A 10 2.00 -3.41 12.89
CA PRO A 10 2.87 -2.56 13.69
C PRO A 10 3.51 -3.36 14.83
N PRO A 11 4.75 -3.04 15.25
CA PRO A 11 5.37 -3.69 16.39
C PRO A 11 4.58 -3.38 17.68
N GLY A 12 3.81 -4.36 18.16
CA GLY A 12 2.95 -4.28 19.35
C GLY A 12 1.84 -5.34 19.30
N SER A 13 1.83 -6.26 20.26
CA SER A 13 1.16 -7.57 20.20
C SER A 13 -0.38 -7.58 20.31
N ALA A 14 -1.09 -6.48 20.07
CA ALA A 14 -2.56 -6.47 20.06
C ALA A 14 -3.13 -5.41 19.09
N PRO A 15 -4.24 -5.68 18.40
CA PRO A 15 -4.89 -4.73 17.48
C PRO A 15 -5.21 -3.37 18.11
N GLU A 16 -5.45 -3.36 19.42
CA GLU A 16 -5.76 -2.18 20.23
C GLU A 16 -4.57 -1.20 20.36
N ALA A 17 -3.35 -1.71 20.21
CA ALA A 17 -2.11 -0.97 20.39
C ALA A 17 -1.43 -0.60 19.05
N TRP A 18 -2.08 -0.89 17.92
CA TRP A 18 -1.54 -0.61 16.60
C TRP A 18 -1.42 0.90 16.37
N GLN A 19 -0.18 1.32 16.10
CA GLN A 19 0.12 2.69 15.70
C GLN A 19 0.46 2.68 14.21
N PHE A 20 -0.39 3.30 13.42
CA PHE A 20 -0.19 3.46 11.98
C PHE A 20 0.41 4.84 11.69
N THR A 21 1.47 4.87 10.90
CA THR A 21 2.04 6.13 10.41
C THR A 21 1.16 6.75 9.31
N GLY A 22 1.39 8.02 8.96
CA GLY A 22 0.67 8.68 7.87
C GLY A 22 0.85 8.00 6.50
N GLU A 23 1.95 7.27 6.32
CA GLU A 23 2.19 6.47 5.12
C GLU A 23 1.27 5.25 5.03
N HIS A 24 1.09 4.53 6.13
CA HIS A 24 0.11 3.46 6.24
C HIS A 24 -1.30 3.96 5.90
N LEU A 25 -1.68 5.15 6.38
CA LEU A 25 -2.99 5.74 6.06
C LEU A 25 -3.14 6.07 4.57
N ARG A 26 -2.10 6.59 3.92
CA ARG A 26 -2.12 6.85 2.46
C ARG A 26 -2.25 5.55 1.64
N ARG A 27 -1.54 4.49 2.05
CA ARG A 27 -1.61 3.18 1.42
C ARG A 27 -3.03 2.61 1.52
N LEU A 28 -3.61 2.70 2.72
CA LEU A 28 -4.99 2.30 3.01
C LEU A 28 -6.03 3.00 2.11
N LEU A 29 -5.96 4.33 2.04
CA LEU A 29 -6.91 5.13 1.26
C LEU A 29 -6.78 4.85 -0.24
N THR A 30 -5.56 4.65 -0.73
CA THR A 30 -5.31 4.26 -2.12
C THR A 30 -5.92 2.90 -2.42
N ALA A 31 -5.84 1.94 -1.50
CA ALA A 31 -6.38 0.59 -1.68
C ALA A 31 -7.89 0.59 -1.73
N LEU A 32 -8.53 1.30 -0.81
CA LEU A 32 -9.99 1.45 -0.80
C LEU A 32 -10.50 2.12 -2.07
N ARG A 33 -9.75 3.10 -2.58
CA ARG A 33 -10.07 3.75 -3.84
C ARG A 33 -9.94 2.79 -5.03
N LEU A 34 -8.87 2.01 -5.10
CA LEU A 34 -8.65 1.01 -6.15
C LEU A 34 -9.70 -0.11 -6.11
N GLN A 35 -10.02 -0.61 -4.92
CA GLN A 35 -11.08 -1.60 -4.72
C GLN A 35 -12.42 -1.11 -5.30
N ARG A 36 -12.76 0.16 -5.05
CA ARG A 36 -13.99 0.77 -5.55
C ARG A 36 -13.97 1.08 -7.04
N GLU A 37 -12.83 1.51 -7.57
CA GLU A 37 -12.69 1.92 -8.99
C GLU A 37 -12.53 0.72 -9.93
N LEU A 38 -11.99 -0.40 -9.45
CA LEU A 38 -11.71 -1.58 -10.25
C LEU A 38 -12.61 -2.78 -9.92
N GLU A 39 -13.52 -2.64 -8.94
CA GLU A 39 -14.41 -3.71 -8.43
C GLU A 39 -13.65 -5.00 -8.04
N ILE A 40 -12.37 -4.86 -7.68
CA ILE A 40 -11.50 -5.97 -7.29
C ILE A 40 -11.60 -6.24 -5.79
N ASN A 41 -11.29 -7.47 -5.38
CA ASN A 41 -11.21 -7.80 -3.95
C ASN A 41 -9.99 -7.13 -3.28
N LEU A 42 -9.97 -7.11 -1.95
CA LEU A 42 -8.95 -6.39 -1.17
C LEU A 42 -7.54 -6.97 -1.38
N GLU A 43 -7.42 -8.28 -1.53
CA GLU A 43 -6.17 -9.00 -1.83
C GLU A 43 -5.59 -8.58 -3.19
N SER A 44 -6.43 -8.50 -4.23
CA SER A 44 -6.03 -7.99 -5.54
C SER A 44 -5.67 -6.51 -5.50
N ALA A 45 -6.36 -5.71 -4.68
CA ALA A 45 -6.05 -4.29 -4.50
C ALA A 45 -4.69 -4.08 -3.84
N ALA A 46 -4.31 -4.93 -2.87
CA ALA A 46 -2.98 -4.89 -2.24
C ALA A 46 -1.87 -5.17 -3.27
N LEU A 47 -2.02 -6.22 -4.09
CA LEU A 47 -1.06 -6.54 -5.15
C LEU A 47 -0.92 -5.42 -6.18
N VAL A 48 -2.04 -4.83 -6.62
CA VAL A 48 -2.01 -3.69 -7.57
C VAL A 48 -1.27 -2.49 -6.96
N LEU A 49 -1.46 -2.24 -5.67
CA LEU A 49 -0.74 -1.19 -4.96
C LEU A 49 0.77 -1.41 -4.95
N ASP A 50 1.20 -2.63 -4.64
CA ASP A 50 2.62 -2.99 -4.61
C ASP A 50 3.27 -2.76 -5.98
N LEU A 51 2.59 -3.17 -7.05
CA LEU A 51 3.06 -2.95 -8.43
C LEU A 51 3.11 -1.46 -8.80
N LEU A 52 2.16 -0.65 -8.31
CA LEU A 52 2.17 0.80 -8.54
C LEU A 52 3.32 1.48 -7.81
N GLU A 53 3.62 1.09 -6.57
CA GLU A 53 4.78 1.57 -5.81
C GLU A 53 6.09 1.18 -6.50
N GLU A 54 6.19 -0.05 -6.99
CA GLU A 54 7.35 -0.52 -7.74
C GLU A 54 7.53 0.26 -9.05
N LEU A 55 6.45 0.51 -9.79
CA LEU A 55 6.47 1.36 -10.99
C LEU A 55 6.91 2.79 -10.68
N GLN A 56 6.46 3.37 -9.57
CA GLN A 56 6.90 4.71 -9.16
C GLN A 56 8.40 4.73 -8.83
N THR A 57 8.89 3.69 -8.14
CA THR A 57 10.31 3.52 -7.81
C THR A 57 11.16 3.38 -9.07
N LEU A 58 10.74 2.53 -10.01
CA LEU A 58 11.43 2.33 -11.29
C LEU A 58 11.45 3.62 -12.13
N ARG A 59 10.32 4.34 -12.22
CA ARG A 59 10.24 5.64 -12.91
C ARG A 59 11.13 6.69 -12.25
N ALA A 60 11.23 6.70 -10.92
CA ALA A 60 12.12 7.61 -10.22
C ALA A 60 13.60 7.31 -10.50
N ARG A 61 13.97 6.02 -10.53
CA ARG A 61 15.33 5.58 -10.90
C ARG A 61 15.70 5.94 -12.35
N LEU A 62 14.78 5.73 -13.29
CA LEU A 62 15.01 6.11 -14.69
C LEU A 62 15.24 7.62 -14.83
N ARG A 63 14.40 8.45 -14.20
CA ARG A 63 14.58 9.91 -14.20
C ARG A 63 15.92 10.36 -13.59
N ALA A 64 16.41 9.65 -12.58
CA ALA A 64 17.70 9.94 -11.95
C ALA A 64 18.92 9.48 -12.79
N LEU A 65 18.72 8.57 -13.76
CA LEU A 65 19.74 8.14 -14.71
C LEU A 65 19.75 9.01 -15.99
N GLU A 66 18.61 9.61 -16.32
CA GLU A 66 18.44 10.54 -17.44
C GLU A 66 18.89 11.97 -17.10
N SER A 67 19.28 12.26 -15.85
CA SER A 67 19.82 13.53 -15.37
C SER A 67 21.35 13.54 -15.32
#